data_AF-A0ABD3RAE6-F1
#
_entry.id   AF-A0ABD3RAE6-F1
#
_cell.length_a   1.000
_cell.length_b   1.000
_cell.length_c   1.000
_cell.angle_alpha   90.00
_cell.angle_beta   90.00
_cell.angle_gamma   90.00
#
_symmetry.space_group_name_H-M   'P 1'
#
loop_
_entity.id
_entity.type
_entity.pdbx_description
1 polymer ?
#
loop_
_entity_poly.entity_id
_entity_poly.type
_entity_poly.pdbx_seq_one_letter_code
_entity_poly.pdbx_strand_id
1 'polypeptide(L)'
;MAEEIAMEEGAMPSRMSNPSKSRRGLNMVKANTPMEIFAGCVAAFSIGTSVTAMVFNSGSAIVYVAGALSSVIGPYAYYQQTKLTDIIALRETHEAVKREVDRLQAENVRLNETVGELSDTIDKLEDVEQALDVITQTQGQSVAAFADQVKENRDILLAMQKNLRANVLQNLLQVVIRSDQDDSMQIEMDEVDDLISRIKKINGVEVSEERFKRAIRTSGGSLSSVMDIIKNLMAEDASEEEQIFTMKND
;
A
#
# COMPACT_ATOMS: atom_id res chain seq x y z
N MET A 1 15.54 -30.07 4.71
CA MET A 1 15.87 -28.64 4.90
C MET A 1 14.63 -27.88 4.50
N ALA A 2 13.79 -27.64 5.50
CA ALA A 2 12.49 -27.00 5.37
C ALA A 2 12.60 -25.72 6.20
N GLU A 3 12.38 -24.57 5.59
CA GLU A 3 12.12 -23.35 6.34
C GLU A 3 10.97 -22.63 5.64
N GLU A 4 9.83 -22.78 6.30
CA GLU A 4 8.48 -22.37 5.95
C GLU A 4 8.34 -20.91 6.37
N ILE A 5 8.21 -20.00 5.40
CA ILE A 5 8.02 -18.58 5.64
C ILE A 5 6.55 -18.37 6.01
N ALA A 6 6.26 -18.41 7.31
CA ALA A 6 4.98 -18.03 7.87
C ALA A 6 4.82 -16.50 7.79
N MET A 7 3.79 -16.06 7.08
CA MET A 7 3.32 -14.67 7.07
C MET A 7 2.70 -14.37 8.43
N GLU A 8 3.32 -13.45 9.18
CA GLU A 8 2.82 -12.95 10.45
C GLU A 8 1.78 -11.85 10.20
N GLU A 9 0.56 -12.08 10.67
CA GLU A 9 -0.56 -11.13 10.64
C GLU A 9 -0.16 -9.79 11.29
N GLY A 10 -0.25 -8.71 10.51
CA GLY A 10 -0.15 -7.34 11.00
C GLY A 10 -1.35 -6.98 11.88
N ALA A 11 -1.29 -7.33 13.16
CA ALA A 11 -2.20 -6.83 14.18
C ALA A 11 -1.83 -5.37 14.53
N MET A 12 -2.57 -4.40 13.99
CA MET A 12 -2.49 -3.02 14.45
C MET A 12 -3.06 -2.90 15.88
N PRO A 13 -2.32 -2.34 16.86
CA PRO A 13 -2.91 -1.95 18.13
C PRO A 13 -3.64 -0.61 17.97
N SER A 14 -4.94 -0.64 17.67
CA SER A 14 -5.84 0.51 17.78
C SER A 14 -6.12 0.82 19.26
N ARG A 15 -5.13 1.44 19.93
CA ARG A 15 -5.26 1.92 21.30
C ARG A 15 -5.72 3.38 21.31
N MET A 16 -7.00 3.60 21.01
CA MET A 16 -7.69 4.86 21.37
C MET A 16 -7.83 4.91 22.89
N SER A 17 -6.81 5.42 23.57
CA SER A 17 -6.93 5.83 24.97
C SER A 17 -7.70 7.14 25.02
N ASN A 18 -9.00 7.01 25.22
CA ASN A 18 -9.95 8.09 25.47
C ASN A 18 -9.57 8.81 26.79
N PRO A 19 -9.11 10.08 26.81
CA PRO A 19 -8.93 10.79 28.06
C PRO A 19 -10.24 11.48 28.42
N SER A 20 -11.15 10.74 29.06
CA SER A 20 -12.24 11.34 29.84
C SER A 20 -11.68 11.96 31.12
N LYS A 21 -10.85 13.00 30.99
CA LYS A 21 -10.42 13.81 32.14
C LYS A 21 -11.57 14.74 32.52
N SER A 22 -12.36 14.25 33.47
CA SER A 22 -13.12 14.97 34.48
C SER A 22 -12.86 16.48 34.46
N ARG A 23 -13.78 17.24 33.88
CA ARG A 23 -13.95 18.67 34.15
C ARG A 23 -14.32 18.80 35.64
N ARG A 24 -13.33 18.94 36.52
CA ARG A 24 -13.59 19.50 37.85
C ARG A 24 -13.89 20.98 37.62
N GLY A 25 -15.18 21.30 37.62
CA GLY A 25 -15.64 22.67 37.66
C GLY A 25 -14.92 23.39 38.80
N LEU A 26 -14.50 24.62 38.53
CA LEU A 26 -13.92 25.51 39.53
C LEU A 26 -14.92 25.61 40.68
N ASN A 27 -14.60 24.98 41.81
CA ASN A 27 -15.43 25.08 43.00
C ASN A 27 -15.40 26.54 43.44
N MET A 28 -16.58 27.15 43.48
CA MET A 28 -16.80 28.50 43.96
C MET A 28 -16.16 28.62 45.34
N VAL A 29 -15.19 29.53 45.49
CA VAL A 29 -14.50 29.78 46.77
C VAL A 29 -15.59 30.03 47.82
N LYS A 30 -15.63 29.18 48.85
CA LYS A 30 -16.63 29.27 49.91
C LYS A 30 -16.55 30.67 50.52
N ALA A 31 -17.59 31.45 50.32
CA ALA A 31 -17.67 32.87 50.64
C ALA A 31 -17.66 33.20 52.15
N ASN A 32 -17.44 32.23 53.03
CA ASN A 32 -17.27 32.48 54.46
C ASN A 32 -16.22 31.50 54.98
N THR A 33 -15.02 32.00 55.23
CA THR A 33 -14.00 31.21 55.93
C THR A 33 -14.43 31.02 57.39
N PRO A 34 -14.16 29.86 58.02
CA PRO A 34 -14.51 29.63 59.42
C PRO A 34 -13.90 30.68 60.35
N MET A 35 -12.80 31.30 59.93
CA MET A 35 -12.12 32.36 60.65
C MET A 35 -12.87 33.69 60.57
N GLU A 36 -13.56 34.02 59.45
CA GLU A 36 -14.42 35.21 59.32
C GLU A 36 -15.68 35.08 60.18
N ILE A 37 -16.27 33.88 60.23
CA ILE A 37 -17.40 33.57 61.12
C ILE A 37 -16.97 33.74 62.58
N PHE A 38 -15.80 33.21 62.95
CA PHE A 38 -15.28 33.34 64.31
C PHE A 38 -15.01 34.81 64.68
N ALA A 39 -14.37 35.59 63.80
CA ALA A 39 -14.14 37.00 64.04
C ALA A 39 -15.46 37.80 64.16
N GLY A 40 -16.45 37.51 63.30
CA GLY A 40 -17.78 38.10 63.39
C GLY A 40 -18.51 37.75 64.69
N CYS A 41 -18.42 36.49 65.15
CA CYS A 41 -18.96 36.05 66.43
C CYS A 41 -18.29 36.75 67.62
N VAL A 42 -16.96 36.84 67.62
CA VAL A 42 -16.20 37.54 68.68
C VAL A 42 -16.55 39.02 68.70
N ALA A 43 -16.68 39.66 67.54
CA ALA A 43 -17.12 41.05 67.46
C ALA A 43 -18.54 41.23 68.02
N ALA A 44 -19.50 40.42 67.61
CA ALA A 44 -20.88 40.46 68.12
C ALA A 44 -20.95 40.21 69.63
N PHE A 45 -20.18 39.23 70.14
CA PHE A 45 -20.11 38.92 71.57
C PHE A 45 -19.47 40.06 72.38
N SER A 46 -18.42 40.70 71.84
CA SER A 46 -17.76 41.82 72.50
C SER A 46 -18.66 43.06 72.59
N ILE A 47 -19.44 43.34 71.55
CA ILE A 47 -20.42 44.42 71.53
C ILE A 47 -21.55 44.10 72.52
N GLY A 48 -22.07 42.86 72.49
CA GLY A 48 -23.10 42.41 73.43
C GLY A 48 -22.67 42.55 74.89
N THR A 49 -21.47 42.07 75.21
CA THR A 49 -20.92 42.15 76.58
C THR A 49 -20.67 43.60 76.99
N SER A 50 -20.20 44.46 76.08
CA SER A 50 -20.00 45.89 76.35
C SER A 50 -21.31 46.62 76.64
N VAL A 51 -22.38 46.33 75.89
CA VAL A 51 -23.72 46.91 76.12
C VAL A 51 -24.30 46.41 77.44
N THR A 52 -24.20 45.11 77.75
CA THR A 52 -24.65 44.57 79.04
C THR A 52 -23.89 45.19 80.21
N ALA A 53 -22.57 45.36 80.09
CA ALA A 53 -21.76 46.00 81.13
C ALA A 53 -22.13 47.48 81.37
N MET A 54 -22.50 48.23 80.31
CA MET A 54 -22.98 49.62 80.45
C MET A 54 -24.32 49.71 81.19
N VAL A 55 -25.23 48.75 80.96
CA VAL A 55 -26.55 48.72 81.62
C VAL A 55 -26.43 48.38 83.11
N PHE A 56 -25.55 47.44 83.48
CA PHE A 56 -25.39 47.01 84.87
C PHE A 56 -24.48 47.90 85.72
N ASN A 57 -23.57 48.68 85.12
CA ASN A 57 -22.56 49.42 85.86
C ASN A 57 -22.39 50.87 85.34
N SER A 58 -23.41 51.70 85.58
CA SER A 58 -23.60 53.02 84.97
C SER A 58 -22.70 54.16 85.49
N GLY A 59 -21.55 53.85 86.11
CA GLY A 59 -20.73 54.83 86.85
C GLY A 59 -19.26 54.95 86.45
N SER A 60 -18.74 54.11 85.55
CA SER A 60 -17.29 54.07 85.24
C SER A 60 -16.98 54.53 83.82
N ALA A 61 -16.37 55.72 83.68
CA ALA A 61 -15.93 56.29 82.39
C ALA A 61 -15.03 55.34 81.57
N ILE A 62 -14.27 54.47 82.25
CA ILE A 62 -13.38 53.48 81.64
C ILE A 62 -14.16 52.48 80.76
N VAL A 63 -15.39 52.12 81.13
CA VAL A 63 -16.21 51.16 80.38
C VAL A 63 -16.69 51.76 79.06
N TYR A 64 -17.02 53.04 79.04
CA TYR A 64 -17.40 53.75 77.82
C TYR A 64 -16.25 53.88 76.83
N VAL A 65 -15.04 54.19 77.31
CA VAL A 65 -13.84 54.29 76.47
C VAL A 65 -13.44 52.91 75.91
N ALA A 66 -13.50 51.86 76.74
CA ALA A 66 -13.20 50.50 76.31
C ALA A 66 -14.22 49.98 75.28
N GLY A 67 -15.51 50.26 75.47
CA GLY A 67 -16.56 49.90 74.52
C GLY A 67 -16.47 50.64 73.18
N ALA A 68 -16.09 51.93 73.20
CA ALA A 68 -15.90 52.70 71.97
C ALA A 68 -14.71 52.18 71.15
N LEU A 69 -13.59 51.84 71.81
CA LEU A 69 -12.42 51.27 71.14
C LEU A 69 -12.69 49.88 70.56
N SER A 70 -13.37 49.00 71.29
CA SER A 70 -13.72 47.66 70.80
C SER A 70 -14.65 47.72 69.59
N SER A 71 -15.58 48.68 69.55
CA SER A 71 -16.50 48.89 68.42
C SER A 71 -15.81 49.31 67.12
N VAL A 72 -14.60 49.90 67.19
CA VAL A 72 -13.83 50.29 65.99
C VAL A 72 -12.88 49.17 65.55
N ILE A 73 -12.28 48.46 66.51
CA ILE A 73 -11.31 47.40 66.23
C ILE A 73 -11.99 46.19 65.56
N GLY A 74 -13.23 45.84 65.96
CA GLY A 74 -13.97 44.72 65.38
C GLY A 74 -14.17 44.83 63.85
N PRO A 75 -14.78 45.92 63.35
CA PRO A 75 -14.94 46.14 61.91
C PRO A 75 -13.61 46.24 61.16
N TYR A 76 -12.59 46.83 61.77
CA TYR A 76 -11.27 46.97 61.14
C TYR A 76 -10.57 45.61 60.97
N ALA A 77 -10.61 44.76 62.00
CA ALA A 77 -10.07 43.40 61.94
C ALA A 77 -10.84 42.55 60.91
N TYR A 78 -12.16 42.67 60.87
CA TYR A 78 -12.99 42.00 59.85
C TYR A 78 -12.58 42.43 58.43
N TYR A 79 -12.42 43.73 58.18
CA TYR A 79 -12.00 44.24 56.87
C TYR A 79 -10.60 43.76 56.45
N GLN A 80 -9.64 43.75 57.38
CA GLN A 80 -8.31 43.22 57.09
C GLN A 80 -8.35 41.72 56.76
N GLN A 81 -9.16 40.96 57.48
CA GLN A 81 -9.29 39.53 57.27
C GLN A 81 -9.88 39.21 55.88
N THR A 82 -10.90 39.95 55.44
CA THR A 82 -11.45 39.80 54.08
C THR A 82 -10.38 40.05 53.00
N LYS A 83 -9.54 41.07 53.17
CA LYS A 83 -8.44 41.33 52.22
C LYS A 83 -7.41 40.21 52.17
N LEU A 84 -7.10 39.60 53.31
CA LEU A 84 -6.20 38.44 53.36
C LEU A 84 -6.84 37.22 52.67
N THR A 85 -8.13 36.98 52.87
CA THR A 85 -8.88 35.93 52.16
C THR A 85 -8.83 36.14 50.64
N ASP A 86 -9.08 37.37 50.17
CA ASP A 86 -9.04 37.70 48.74
C ASP A 86 -7.65 37.48 48.11
N ILE A 87 -6.58 37.84 48.84
CA ILE A 87 -5.20 37.61 48.38
C ILE A 87 -4.88 36.12 48.29
N ILE A 88 -5.33 35.33 49.26
CA ILE A 88 -5.14 33.86 49.25
C ILE A 88 -5.91 33.25 48.07
N ALA A 89 -7.15 33.68 47.83
CA ALA A 89 -7.95 33.24 46.70
C ALA A 89 -7.31 33.64 45.34
N LEU A 90 -6.79 34.86 45.22
CA LEU A 90 -6.05 35.32 44.03
C LEU A 90 -4.78 34.50 43.79
N ARG A 91 -4.06 34.12 44.85
CA ARG A 91 -2.88 33.27 44.74
C ARG A 91 -3.24 31.87 44.27
N GLU A 92 -4.29 31.27 44.83
CA GLU A 92 -4.76 29.94 44.43
C GLU A 92 -5.26 29.93 42.98
N THR A 93 -5.99 30.97 42.57
CA THR A 93 -6.44 31.11 41.18
C THR A 93 -5.28 31.34 40.21
N HIS A 94 -4.29 32.16 40.58
CA HIS A 94 -3.08 32.34 39.78
C HIS A 94 -2.30 31.02 39.63
N GLU A 95 -2.19 30.23 40.71
CA GLU A 95 -1.54 28.93 40.63
C GLU A 95 -2.33 27.94 39.76
N ALA A 96 -3.67 27.95 39.85
CA ALA A 96 -4.52 27.13 38.99
C ALA A 96 -4.40 27.54 37.51
N VAL A 97 -4.40 28.84 37.21
CA VAL A 97 -4.18 29.36 35.85
C VAL A 97 -2.80 28.98 35.34
N LYS A 98 -1.76 29.11 36.17
CA LYS A 98 -0.40 28.70 35.81
C LYS A 98 -0.34 27.23 35.44
N ARG A 99 -0.96 26.35 36.23
CA ARG A 99 -1.03 24.91 35.92
C ARG A 99 -1.75 24.65 34.60
N GLU A 100 -2.79 25.41 34.28
CA GLU A 100 -3.51 25.25 33.02
C GLU A 100 -2.67 25.73 31.83
N VAL A 101 -1.94 26.84 31.98
CA VAL A 101 -1.00 27.32 30.96
C VAL A 101 0.12 26.31 30.73
N ASP A 102 0.73 25.79 31.81
CA ASP A 102 1.77 24.75 31.72
C ASP A 102 1.23 23.49 31.03
N ARG A 103 -0.03 23.11 31.28
CA ARG A 103 -0.69 21.98 30.60
C ARG A 103 -0.91 22.26 29.12
N LEU A 104 -1.43 23.43 28.77
CA LEU A 104 -1.67 23.82 27.38
C LEU A 104 -0.37 23.98 26.60
N GLN A 105 0.71 24.42 27.25
CA GLN A 105 2.04 24.48 26.65
C GLN A 105 2.55 23.06 26.35
N ALA A 106 2.42 22.13 27.29
CA ALA A 106 2.79 20.73 27.05
C ALA A 106 1.95 20.09 25.94
N GLU A 107 0.65 20.40 25.86
CA GLU A 107 -0.23 19.95 24.78
C GLU A 107 0.18 20.54 23.42
N ASN A 108 0.58 21.83 23.36
CA ASN A 108 1.08 22.45 22.14
C ASN A 108 2.40 21.82 21.67
N VAL A 109 3.34 21.53 22.57
CA VAL A 109 4.60 20.86 22.22
C VAL A 109 4.30 19.48 21.61
N ARG A 110 3.44 18.69 22.26
CA ARG A 110 3.05 17.38 21.75
C ARG A 110 2.36 17.46 20.39
N LEU A 111 1.47 18.45 20.21
CA LEU A 111 0.79 18.64 18.93
C LEU A 111 1.78 19.01 17.82
N ASN A 112 2.77 19.86 18.13
CA ASN A 112 3.82 20.24 17.19
C ASN A 112 4.71 19.03 16.81
N GLU A 113 5.04 18.16 17.77
CA GLU A 113 5.71 16.88 17.49
C GLU A 113 4.88 16.00 16.55
N THR A 114 3.57 15.89 16.82
CA THR A 114 2.65 15.12 15.96
C THR A 114 2.58 15.71 14.55
N VAL A 115 2.52 17.03 14.41
CA VAL A 115 2.58 17.68 13.08
C VAL A 115 3.88 17.35 12.36
N GLY A 116 5.01 17.34 13.06
CA GLY A 116 6.29 16.91 12.50
C GLY A 116 6.26 15.46 12.00
N GLU A 117 5.74 14.52 12.80
CA GLU A 117 5.59 13.12 12.39
C GLU A 117 4.67 12.94 11.17
N LEU A 118 3.59 13.72 11.08
CA LEU A 118 2.72 13.72 9.92
C LEU A 118 3.43 14.28 8.69
N SER A 119 4.21 15.35 8.82
CA SER A 119 5.04 15.87 7.72
C SER A 119 6.03 14.83 7.22
N ASP A 120 6.78 14.17 8.11
CA ASP A 120 7.70 13.09 7.73
C ASP A 120 6.98 11.92 7.04
N THR A 121 5.71 11.67 7.39
CA THR A 121 4.89 10.65 6.76
C THR A 121 4.44 11.08 5.37
N ILE A 122 4.12 12.37 5.17
CA ILE A 122 3.79 12.93 3.85
C ILE A 122 5.00 12.84 2.93
N ASP A 123 6.19 13.22 3.39
CA ASP A 123 7.43 13.14 2.60
C ASP A 123 7.71 11.70 2.14
N LYS A 124 7.51 10.72 3.04
CA LYS A 124 7.63 9.28 2.68
C LYS A 124 6.58 8.83 1.66
N LEU A 125 5.36 9.38 1.71
CA LEU A 125 4.32 9.05 0.74
C LEU A 125 4.62 9.67 -0.63
N GLU A 126 5.20 10.87 -0.68
CA GLU A 126 5.70 11.50 -1.90
C GLU A 126 6.84 10.65 -2.54
N ASP A 127 7.79 10.18 -1.74
CA ASP A 127 8.84 9.25 -2.20
C ASP A 127 8.26 7.95 -2.78
N VAL A 128 7.22 7.39 -2.14
CA VAL A 128 6.52 6.19 -2.63
C VAL A 128 5.76 6.47 -3.92
N GLU A 129 5.10 7.61 -4.05
CA GLU A 129 4.41 8.03 -5.27
C GLU A 129 5.41 8.16 -6.44
N GLN A 130 6.55 8.81 -6.20
CA GLN A 130 7.60 8.94 -7.21
C GLN A 130 8.19 7.59 -7.61
N ALA A 131 8.41 6.68 -6.64
CA ALA A 131 8.84 5.32 -6.94
C ALA A 131 7.78 4.56 -7.77
N LEU A 132 6.49 4.74 -7.45
CA LEU A 132 5.39 4.12 -8.20
C LEU A 132 5.29 4.67 -9.63
N ASP A 133 5.53 5.95 -9.84
CA ASP A 133 5.53 6.60 -11.16
C ASP A 133 6.67 6.06 -12.04
N VAL A 134 7.89 5.96 -11.48
CA VAL A 134 9.05 5.36 -12.16
C VAL A 134 8.78 3.89 -12.51
N ILE A 135 8.18 3.11 -11.60
CA ILE A 135 7.82 1.72 -11.87
C ILE A 135 6.75 1.64 -12.97
N THR A 136 5.73 2.49 -12.92
CA THR A 136 4.63 2.50 -13.92
C THR A 136 5.16 2.88 -15.30
N GLN A 137 6.07 3.86 -15.38
CA GLN A 137 6.73 4.27 -16.61
C GLN A 137 7.61 3.13 -17.17
N THR A 138 8.35 2.44 -16.30
CA THR A 138 9.24 1.34 -16.69
C THR A 138 8.46 0.07 -17.07
N GLN A 139 7.38 -0.25 -16.35
CA GLN A 139 6.53 -1.41 -16.63
C GLN A 139 5.64 -1.19 -17.85
N GLY A 140 5.11 0.01 -18.05
CA GLY A 140 4.36 0.37 -19.27
C GLY A 140 5.22 0.26 -20.53
N GLN A 141 6.49 0.66 -20.46
CA GLN A 141 7.46 0.43 -21.53
C GLN A 141 7.84 -1.05 -21.67
N SER A 142 7.94 -1.79 -20.56
CA SER A 142 8.29 -3.23 -20.58
C SER A 142 7.21 -4.10 -21.19
N VAL A 143 5.92 -3.79 -21.01
CA VAL A 143 4.82 -4.57 -21.62
C VAL A 143 4.76 -4.34 -23.13
N ALA A 144 4.94 -3.11 -23.58
CA ALA A 144 5.02 -2.80 -25.01
C ALA A 144 6.25 -3.46 -25.66
N ALA A 145 7.42 -3.33 -25.03
CA ALA A 145 8.66 -3.97 -25.49
C ALA A 145 8.55 -5.50 -25.50
N PHE A 146 7.90 -6.10 -24.50
CA PHE A 146 7.64 -7.54 -24.46
C PHE A 146 6.69 -7.98 -25.58
N ALA A 147 5.62 -7.22 -25.84
CA ALA A 147 4.70 -7.52 -26.94
C ALA A 147 5.42 -7.45 -28.30
N ASP A 148 6.27 -6.45 -28.49
CA ASP A 148 7.11 -6.32 -29.69
C ASP A 148 8.10 -7.47 -29.81
N GLN A 149 8.75 -7.89 -28.72
CA GLN A 149 9.68 -9.02 -28.70
C GLN A 149 8.98 -10.35 -29.00
N VAL A 150 7.75 -10.56 -28.50
CA VAL A 150 6.95 -11.76 -28.84
C VAL A 150 6.57 -11.76 -30.32
N LYS A 151 6.22 -10.60 -30.87
CA LYS A 151 5.91 -10.45 -32.30
C LYS A 151 7.15 -10.73 -33.16
N GLU A 152 8.29 -10.17 -32.82
CA GLU A 152 9.56 -10.42 -33.52
C GLU A 152 9.95 -11.91 -33.44
N ASN A 153 9.81 -12.54 -32.27
CA ASN A 153 10.09 -13.96 -32.12
C ASN A 153 9.16 -14.83 -32.99
N ARG A 154 7.87 -14.46 -33.08
CA ARG A 154 6.93 -15.14 -33.99
C ARG A 154 7.38 -15.01 -35.44
N ASP A 155 7.81 -13.82 -35.87
CA ASP A 155 8.28 -13.60 -37.24
C ASP A 155 9.57 -14.38 -37.53
N ILE A 156 10.49 -14.47 -36.56
CA ILE A 156 11.70 -15.30 -36.63
C ILE A 156 11.34 -16.78 -36.76
N LEU A 157 10.39 -17.28 -35.95
CA LEU A 157 9.93 -18.67 -36.03
C LEU A 157 9.33 -19.00 -37.40
N LEU A 158 8.52 -18.11 -37.97
CA LEU A 158 7.98 -18.27 -39.32
C LEU A 158 9.10 -18.30 -40.38
N ALA A 159 10.10 -17.42 -40.26
CA ALA A 159 11.26 -17.42 -41.14
C ALA A 159 12.10 -18.70 -41.02
N MET A 160 12.32 -19.20 -39.79
CA MET A 160 13.02 -20.46 -39.54
C MET A 160 12.24 -21.66 -40.11
N GLN A 161 10.93 -21.70 -39.93
CA GLN A 161 10.08 -22.75 -40.49
C GLN A 161 10.13 -22.75 -42.02
N LYS A 162 10.10 -21.57 -42.65
CA LYS A 162 10.27 -21.41 -44.10
C LYS A 162 11.64 -21.90 -44.57
N ASN A 163 12.71 -21.57 -43.84
CA ASN A 163 14.07 -22.05 -44.15
C ASN A 163 14.20 -23.56 -44.00
N LEU A 164 13.59 -24.15 -42.96
CA LEU A 164 13.54 -25.60 -42.78
C LEU A 164 12.80 -26.29 -43.93
N ARG A 165 11.63 -25.76 -44.33
CA ARG A 165 10.87 -26.24 -45.49
C ARG A 165 11.67 -26.16 -46.78
N ALA A 166 12.37 -25.05 -47.02
CA ALA A 166 13.23 -24.89 -48.19
C ALA A 166 14.40 -25.90 -48.20
N ASN A 167 15.04 -26.14 -47.05
CA ASN A 167 16.13 -27.10 -46.93
C ASN A 167 15.64 -28.53 -47.20
N VAL A 168 14.51 -28.91 -46.61
CA VAL A 168 13.85 -30.19 -46.85
C VAL A 168 13.49 -30.37 -48.33
N LEU A 169 12.89 -29.34 -48.94
CA LEU A 169 12.55 -29.34 -50.36
C LEU A 169 13.78 -29.56 -51.25
N GLN A 170 14.88 -28.88 -50.94
CA GLN A 170 16.13 -29.02 -51.67
C GLN A 170 16.69 -30.45 -51.56
N ASN A 171 16.67 -31.05 -50.37
CA ASN A 171 17.12 -32.42 -50.15
C ASN A 171 16.24 -33.42 -50.91
N LEU A 172 14.92 -33.22 -50.91
CA LEU A 172 13.97 -34.04 -51.69
C LEU A 172 14.26 -33.97 -53.18
N LEU A 173 14.42 -32.76 -53.73
CA LEU A 173 14.75 -32.57 -55.14
C LEU A 173 16.07 -33.24 -55.50
N GLN A 174 17.09 -33.15 -54.64
CA GLN A 174 18.38 -33.80 -54.86
C GLN A 174 18.25 -35.33 -54.89
N VAL A 175 17.42 -35.91 -54.01
CA VAL A 175 17.18 -37.35 -53.99
C VAL A 175 16.46 -37.79 -55.27
N VAL A 176 15.45 -37.04 -55.72
CA VAL A 176 14.69 -37.37 -56.94
C VAL A 176 15.58 -37.28 -58.18
N ILE A 177 16.36 -36.20 -58.32
CA ILE A 177 17.29 -36.01 -59.44
C ILE A 177 18.37 -37.10 -59.46
N ARG A 178 18.83 -37.57 -58.30
CA ARG A 178 19.82 -38.66 -58.21
C ARG A 178 19.24 -40.06 -58.40
N SER A 179 17.91 -40.20 -58.32
CA SER A 179 17.25 -41.48 -58.54
C SER A 179 17.04 -41.75 -60.04
N ASP A 180 16.94 -40.71 -60.87
CA ASP A 180 17.00 -40.82 -62.33
C ASP A 180 18.44 -41.20 -62.75
N GLN A 181 18.65 -42.48 -63.08
CA GLN A 181 19.96 -43.02 -63.44
C GLN A 181 20.20 -43.06 -64.95
N ASP A 182 19.13 -43.04 -65.74
CA ASP A 182 19.17 -43.24 -67.19
C ASP A 182 18.87 -41.96 -67.98
N ASP A 183 18.68 -40.82 -67.29
CA ASP A 183 18.39 -39.50 -67.86
C ASP A 183 17.10 -39.52 -68.71
N SER A 184 16.22 -40.49 -68.44
CA SER A 184 14.93 -40.64 -69.10
C SER A 184 13.92 -39.59 -68.61
N MET A 185 14.24 -38.90 -67.50
CA MET A 185 13.36 -37.95 -66.82
C MET A 185 11.99 -38.56 -66.44
N GLN A 186 11.93 -39.89 -66.30
CA GLN A 186 10.74 -40.62 -65.87
C GLN A 186 11.09 -41.54 -64.70
N ILE A 187 10.23 -41.54 -63.68
CA ILE A 187 10.34 -42.46 -62.54
C ILE A 187 9.44 -43.66 -62.84
N GLU A 188 10.05 -44.82 -63.05
CA GLU A 188 9.32 -46.07 -63.29
C GLU A 188 8.72 -46.64 -62.00
N MET A 189 7.67 -47.46 -62.12
CA MET A 189 6.90 -47.93 -60.96
C MET A 189 7.68 -48.82 -59.99
N ASP A 190 8.71 -49.50 -60.48
CA ASP A 190 9.66 -50.30 -59.71
C ASP A 190 10.72 -49.44 -59.00
N GLU A 191 11.02 -48.25 -59.53
CA GLU A 191 11.92 -47.27 -58.91
C GLU A 191 11.25 -46.45 -57.80
N VAL A 192 9.91 -46.33 -57.84
CA VAL A 192 9.14 -45.57 -56.84
C VAL A 192 9.39 -46.09 -55.42
N ASP A 193 9.51 -47.40 -55.23
CA ASP A 193 9.74 -47.98 -53.90
C ASP A 193 11.13 -47.64 -53.35
N ASP A 194 12.16 -47.63 -54.20
CA ASP A 194 13.51 -47.19 -53.79
C ASP A 194 13.55 -45.68 -53.53
N LEU A 195 12.86 -44.89 -54.35
CA LEU A 195 12.72 -43.44 -54.14
C LEU A 195 12.05 -43.13 -52.79
N ILE A 196 10.95 -43.83 -52.44
CA ILE A 196 10.28 -43.69 -51.15
C ILE A 196 11.23 -44.06 -50.00
N SER A 197 11.97 -45.15 -50.11
CA SER A 197 12.96 -45.59 -49.11
C SER A 197 14.06 -44.54 -48.90
N ARG A 198 14.53 -43.89 -49.96
CA ARG A 198 15.52 -42.80 -49.89
C ARG A 198 14.94 -41.54 -49.27
N ILE A 199 13.71 -41.18 -49.62
CA ILE A 199 13.04 -40.01 -49.04
C ILE A 199 12.82 -40.19 -47.53
N LYS A 200 12.42 -41.38 -47.08
CA LYS A 200 12.24 -41.70 -45.65
C LYS A 200 13.52 -41.54 -44.81
N LYS A 201 14.70 -41.54 -45.43
CA LYS A 201 15.98 -41.32 -44.76
C LYS A 201 16.30 -39.83 -44.57
N ILE A 202 15.52 -38.92 -45.17
CA ILE A 202 15.67 -37.49 -44.97
C ILE A 202 15.06 -37.11 -43.62
N ASN A 203 15.86 -36.50 -42.76
CA ASN A 203 15.40 -36.05 -41.44
C ASN A 203 14.32 -34.97 -41.58
N GLY A 204 13.23 -35.10 -40.81
CA GLY A 204 12.16 -34.11 -40.73
C GLY A 204 11.01 -34.30 -41.73
N VAL A 205 11.00 -35.37 -42.53
CA VAL A 205 9.92 -35.66 -43.50
C VAL A 205 9.29 -37.02 -43.24
N GLU A 206 7.97 -37.05 -43.15
CA GLU A 206 7.16 -38.24 -43.24
C GLU A 206 6.45 -38.29 -44.59
N VAL A 207 6.48 -39.46 -45.23
CA VAL A 207 5.85 -39.69 -46.54
C VAL A 207 4.73 -40.69 -46.39
N SER A 208 3.55 -40.32 -46.87
CA SER A 208 2.47 -41.28 -47.09
C SER A 208 2.73 -42.06 -48.38
N GLU A 209 3.30 -43.26 -48.26
CA GLU A 209 3.70 -44.08 -49.41
C GLU A 209 2.57 -44.30 -50.42
N GLU A 210 1.38 -44.66 -49.93
CA GLU A 210 0.21 -44.95 -50.75
C GLU A 210 -0.26 -43.72 -51.53
N ARG A 211 -0.20 -42.53 -50.91
CA ARG A 211 -0.58 -41.28 -51.57
C ARG A 211 0.47 -40.85 -52.59
N PHE A 212 1.75 -41.00 -52.26
CA PHE A 212 2.85 -40.71 -53.16
C PHE A 212 2.83 -41.61 -54.40
N LYS A 213 2.67 -42.92 -54.22
CA LYS A 213 2.51 -43.89 -55.33
C LYS A 213 1.33 -43.56 -56.22
N ARG A 214 0.19 -43.19 -55.62
CA ARG A 214 -1.02 -42.80 -56.37
C ARG A 214 -0.79 -41.51 -57.16
N ALA A 215 -0.14 -40.52 -56.57
CA ALA A 215 0.17 -39.25 -57.23
C ALA A 215 1.11 -39.44 -58.44
N ILE A 216 2.12 -40.31 -58.32
CA ILE A 216 3.02 -40.67 -59.41
C ILE A 216 2.27 -41.38 -60.54
N ARG A 217 1.42 -42.37 -60.20
CA ARG A 217 0.59 -43.10 -61.20
C ARG A 217 -0.34 -42.18 -61.97
N THR A 218 -1.00 -41.24 -61.29
CA THR A 218 -1.95 -40.32 -61.92
C THR A 218 -1.25 -39.28 -62.79
N SER A 219 -0.03 -38.86 -62.41
CA SER A 219 0.71 -37.81 -63.10
C SER A 219 1.65 -38.32 -64.21
N GLY A 220 1.67 -39.63 -64.44
CA GLY A 220 2.44 -40.26 -65.52
C GLY A 220 3.94 -40.40 -65.23
N GLY A 221 4.38 -40.25 -63.99
CA GLY A 221 5.75 -40.53 -63.56
C GLY A 221 6.83 -39.57 -64.06
N SER A 222 6.50 -38.51 -64.79
CA SER A 222 7.52 -37.56 -65.26
C SER A 222 8.18 -36.82 -64.10
N LEU A 223 9.48 -36.56 -64.22
CA LEU A 223 10.26 -35.84 -63.23
C LEU A 223 9.64 -34.47 -62.89
N SER A 224 9.11 -33.76 -63.90
CA SER A 224 8.41 -32.49 -63.70
C SER A 224 7.17 -32.63 -62.83
N SER A 225 6.38 -33.69 -63.04
CA SER A 225 5.20 -33.99 -62.23
C SER A 225 5.58 -34.33 -60.78
N VAL A 226 6.69 -35.08 -60.58
CA VAL A 226 7.21 -35.40 -59.25
C VAL A 226 7.70 -34.13 -58.53
N MET A 227 8.35 -33.22 -59.24
CA MET A 227 8.74 -31.92 -58.69
C MET A 227 7.53 -31.09 -58.28
N ASP A 228 6.44 -31.10 -59.05
CA ASP A 228 5.22 -30.38 -58.71
C ASP A 228 4.49 -31.02 -57.51
N ILE A 229 4.51 -32.35 -57.40
CA ILE A 229 4.04 -33.08 -56.20
C ILE A 229 4.85 -32.69 -54.96
N ILE A 230 6.17 -32.50 -55.11
CA ILE A 230 7.07 -32.11 -54.02
C ILE A 230 6.92 -30.63 -53.65
N LYS A 231 6.61 -29.74 -54.62
CA LYS A 231 6.30 -28.33 -54.35
C LYS A 231 5.06 -28.15 -53.49
N ASN A 232 4.12 -29.10 -53.49
CA ASN A 232 2.97 -29.06 -52.58
C ASN A 232 3.37 -29.07 -51.09
N LEU A 233 4.61 -29.48 -50.74
CA LEU A 233 5.17 -29.37 -49.39
C LEU A 233 5.36 -27.91 -48.93
N MET A 234 5.42 -26.96 -49.86
CA MET A 234 5.54 -25.52 -49.58
C MET A 234 4.18 -24.79 -49.56
N ALA A 235 3.09 -25.43 -49.98
CA ALA A 235 1.76 -24.82 -49.99
C ALA A 235 1.19 -24.80 -48.56
N GLU A 236 0.95 -23.60 -48.02
CA GLU A 236 0.48 -23.42 -46.63
C GLU A 236 -1.00 -23.77 -46.43
N ASP A 237 -1.74 -23.99 -47.53
CA ASP A 237 -3.21 -24.13 -47.54
C ASP A 237 -3.71 -25.50 -48.04
N ALA A 238 -2.84 -26.51 -48.18
CA ALA A 238 -3.28 -27.84 -48.59
C ALA A 238 -4.01 -28.53 -47.42
N SER A 239 -5.27 -28.93 -47.63
CA SER A 239 -6.07 -29.72 -46.68
C SER A 239 -5.26 -30.92 -46.17
N GLU A 240 -5.30 -31.23 -44.87
CA GLU A 240 -4.55 -32.34 -44.24
C GLU A 240 -4.81 -33.69 -44.95
N GLU A 241 -5.97 -33.82 -45.59
CA GLU A 241 -6.36 -35.00 -46.36
C GLU A 241 -5.60 -35.16 -47.69
N GLU A 242 -5.02 -34.09 -48.22
CA GLU A 242 -4.30 -34.05 -49.51
C GLU A 242 -2.77 -33.98 -49.36
N GLN A 243 -2.27 -33.77 -48.15
CA GLN A 243 -0.83 -33.72 -47.89
C GLN A 243 -0.19 -35.10 -48.08
N ILE A 244 0.75 -35.18 -49.01
CA ILE A 244 1.56 -36.38 -49.31
C ILE A 244 2.79 -36.43 -48.39
N PHE A 245 3.27 -35.26 -47.98
CA PHE A 245 4.42 -35.07 -47.11
C PHE A 245 3.99 -34.31 -45.86
N THR A 246 4.37 -34.82 -44.69
CA THR A 246 4.17 -34.15 -43.40
C THR A 246 5.52 -33.88 -42.76
N MET A 247 5.67 -32.71 -42.14
CA MET A 247 6.88 -32.38 -41.37
C MET A 247 6.81 -33.10 -40.03
N LYS A 248 7.87 -33.82 -39.66
CA LYS A 248 7.95 -34.43 -38.35
C LYS A 248 8.32 -33.37 -37.31
N ASN A 249 7.38 -33.03 -36.42
CA ASN A 249 7.68 -32.25 -35.23
C ASN A 249 8.31 -33.20 -34.20
N ASP A 250 9.62 -33.09 -33.97
CA ASP A 250 10.27 -33.68 -32.79
C ASP A 250 9.98 -32.83 -31.54
#